data_AF-A0A9E4LTK0-F1
#
_entry.id   AF-A0A9E4LTK0-F1
#
_cell.length_a   1.000
_cell.length_b   1.000
_cell.length_c   1.000
_cell.angle_alpha   90.00
_cell.angle_beta   90.00
_cell.angle_gamma   90.00
#
_symmetry.space_group_name_H-M   'P 1'
#
loop_
_entity.id
_entity.type
_entity.pdbx_description
1 polymer ?
#
loop_
_entity_poly.entity_id
_entity_poly.type
_entity_poly.pdbx_seq_one_letter_code
_entity_poly.pdbx_strand_id
1 'polypeptide(L)'
;METVTLIDLGPILAAILGPMLALMVVLMRYQHQDSVKTRELISGAKEETRELISESNREIREWVAEQLERLSDRLTAELKELGRGLADARERLARIEGHLGIGGVRPLDGAGEQDSNAA
;
A
#
# COMPACT_ATOMS: atom_id res chain seq x y z
N MET A 1 -64.48 -51.16 24.32
CA MET A 1 -63.19 -50.49 24.12
C MET A 1 -62.69 -50.91 22.76
N GLU A 2 -62.96 -50.11 21.74
CA GLU A 2 -62.51 -50.40 20.38
C GLU A 2 -61.00 -50.19 20.31
N THR A 3 -60.26 -51.25 20.00
CA THR A 3 -58.83 -51.20 19.77
C THR A 3 -58.58 -50.54 18.43
N VAL A 4 -58.30 -49.23 18.44
CA VAL A 4 -57.83 -48.51 17.25
C VAL A 4 -56.58 -49.22 16.75
N THR A 5 -56.68 -49.88 15.59
CA THR A 5 -55.55 -50.60 15.02
C THR A 5 -54.61 -49.60 14.34
N LEU A 6 -53.30 -49.90 14.36
CA LEU A 6 -52.26 -49.07 13.72
C LEU A 6 -52.54 -48.76 12.23
N ILE A 7 -53.41 -49.56 11.60
CA ILE A 7 -53.85 -49.46 10.21
C ILE A 7 -54.77 -48.24 9.99
N ASP A 8 -55.62 -47.88 10.96
CA ASP A 8 -56.53 -46.72 10.85
C ASP A 8 -55.83 -45.39 11.13
N LEU A 9 -54.69 -45.42 11.85
CA LEU A 9 -53.88 -44.23 12.13
C LEU A 9 -52.96 -43.84 10.96
N GLY A 10 -52.59 -44.80 10.11
CA GLY A 10 -51.68 -44.60 8.97
C GLY A 10 -52.14 -43.52 7.98
N PRO A 11 -53.41 -43.51 7.53
CA PRO A 11 -53.94 -42.49 6.64
C PRO A 11 -53.93 -41.09 7.26
N ILE A 12 -54.23 -40.98 8.56
CA ILE A 12 -54.23 -39.71 9.30
C ILE A 12 -52.79 -39.19 9.43
N LEU A 13 -51.84 -40.05 9.77
CA LEU A 13 -50.42 -39.71 9.81
C LEU A 13 -49.90 -39.29 8.44
N ALA A 14 -50.26 -40.00 7.37
CA ALA A 14 -49.88 -39.65 6.00
C ALA A 14 -50.49 -38.30 5.55
N ALA A 15 -51.74 -38.02 5.93
CA ALA A 15 -52.42 -36.76 5.63
C ALA A 15 -51.79 -35.55 6.35
N ILE A 16 -51.14 -35.75 7.49
CA ILE A 16 -50.48 -34.69 8.26
C ILE A 16 -49.00 -34.56 7.89
N LEU A 17 -48.27 -35.67 7.85
CA LEU A 17 -46.83 -35.69 7.53
C LEU A 17 -46.55 -35.42 6.05
N GLY A 18 -47.42 -35.86 5.15
CA GLY A 18 -47.25 -35.65 3.71
C GLY A 18 -47.11 -34.16 3.33
N PRO A 19 -48.07 -33.30 3.72
CA PRO A 19 -47.97 -31.86 3.49
C PRO A 19 -46.78 -31.21 4.19
N MET A 20 -46.43 -31.63 5.42
CA MET A 20 -45.25 -31.10 6.11
C MET A 20 -43.96 -31.41 5.35
N LEU A 21 -43.78 -32.66 4.89
CA LEU A 21 -42.60 -33.05 4.12
C LEU A 21 -42.55 -32.32 2.77
N ALA A 22 -43.69 -32.15 2.10
CA ALA A 22 -43.77 -31.37 0.87
C ALA A 22 -43.35 -29.91 1.09
N LEU A 23 -43.86 -29.27 2.16
CA LEU A 23 -43.47 -27.92 2.54
C LEU A 23 -41.98 -27.82 2.89
N MET A 24 -41.44 -28.81 3.61
CA MET A 24 -40.03 -28.86 3.98
C MET A 24 -39.13 -28.96 2.74
N VAL A 25 -39.50 -29.77 1.75
CA VAL A 25 -38.75 -29.88 0.48
C VAL A 25 -38.81 -28.57 -0.31
N VAL A 26 -39.96 -27.91 -0.36
CA VAL A 26 -40.12 -26.60 -1.02
C VAL A 26 -39.26 -25.55 -0.32
N LEU A 27 -39.29 -25.49 1.02
CA LEU A 27 -38.46 -24.56 1.80
C LEU A 27 -36.97 -24.83 1.63
N MET A 28 -36.53 -26.10 1.65
CA MET A 28 -35.14 -26.46 1.40
C MET A 28 -34.69 -26.02 0.01
N ARG A 29 -35.50 -26.24 -1.03
CA ARG A 29 -35.16 -25.80 -2.39
C ARG A 29 -35.10 -24.27 -2.49
N TYR A 30 -36.03 -23.58 -1.84
CA TYR A 30 -36.04 -22.12 -1.80
C TYR A 30 -34.79 -21.58 -1.11
N GLN A 31 -34.47 -22.08 0.09
CA GLN A 31 -33.26 -21.69 0.83
C GLN A 31 -31.99 -22.01 0.07
N HIS A 32 -31.93 -23.14 -0.63
CA HIS A 32 -30.79 -23.49 -1.46
C HIS A 32 -30.60 -22.50 -2.61
N GLN A 33 -31.68 -22.16 -3.33
CA GLN A 33 -31.62 -21.16 -4.40
C GLN A 33 -31.23 -19.78 -3.89
N ASP A 34 -31.77 -19.35 -2.76
CA ASP A 34 -31.46 -18.06 -2.14
C ASP A 34 -30.01 -17.98 -1.67
N SER A 35 -29.51 -19.07 -1.08
CA SER A 35 -28.11 -19.21 -0.66
C SER A 35 -27.15 -19.15 -1.86
N VAL A 36 -27.48 -19.82 -2.97
CA VAL A 36 -26.68 -19.77 -4.20
C VAL A 36 -26.63 -18.35 -4.76
N LYS A 37 -27.79 -17.67 -4.89
CA LYS A 37 -27.85 -16.29 -5.36
C LYS A 37 -27.06 -15.33 -4.46
N THR A 38 -27.19 -15.48 -3.15
CA THR A 38 -26.44 -14.67 -2.19
C THR A 38 -24.95 -14.88 -2.35
N ARG A 39 -24.51 -16.13 -2.54
CA ARG A 39 -23.10 -16.46 -2.77
C ARG A 39 -22.58 -15.88 -4.08
N GLU A 40 -23.37 -15.95 -5.15
CA GLU A 40 -23.03 -15.35 -6.45
C GLU A 40 -22.87 -13.84 -6.33
N LEU A 41 -23.82 -13.15 -5.69
CA LEU A 41 -23.76 -11.71 -5.44
C LEU A 41 -22.51 -11.32 -4.63
N ILE A 42 -22.22 -12.07 -3.55
CA ILE A 42 -21.02 -11.83 -2.74
C ILE A 42 -19.74 -12.07 -3.56
N SER A 43 -19.70 -13.12 -4.38
CA SER A 43 -18.54 -13.41 -5.21
C SER A 43 -18.31 -12.36 -6.29
N GLY A 44 -19.39 -11.86 -6.92
CA GLY A 44 -19.32 -10.79 -7.90
C GLY A 44 -18.87 -9.47 -7.28
N ALA A 45 -19.49 -9.06 -6.16
CA ALA A 45 -19.10 -7.86 -5.43
C ALA A 45 -17.65 -7.92 -4.94
N LYS A 46 -17.17 -9.10 -4.53
CA LYS A 46 -15.78 -9.31 -4.13
C LYS A 46 -14.82 -9.11 -5.31
N GLU A 47 -15.14 -9.65 -6.48
CA GLU A 47 -14.27 -9.50 -7.65
C GLU A 47 -14.25 -8.05 -8.14
N GLU A 48 -15.40 -7.39 -8.21
CA GLU A 48 -15.50 -5.96 -8.55
C GLU A 48 -14.69 -5.10 -7.58
N THR A 49 -14.82 -5.35 -6.28
CA THR A 49 -14.03 -4.63 -5.25
C THR A 49 -12.54 -4.88 -5.44
N ARG A 50 -12.14 -6.11 -5.80
CA ARG A 50 -10.74 -6.46 -6.03
C ARG A 50 -10.19 -5.76 -7.27
N GLU A 51 -10.96 -5.69 -8.36
CA GLU A 51 -10.59 -4.98 -9.58
C GLU A 51 -10.41 -3.49 -9.29
N LEU A 52 -11.38 -2.86 -8.62
CA LEU A 52 -11.29 -1.44 -8.21
C LEU A 52 -10.07 -1.16 -7.33
N ILE A 53 -9.78 -2.02 -6.36
CA ILE A 53 -8.58 -1.89 -5.52
C ILE A 53 -7.31 -2.05 -6.36
N SER A 54 -7.29 -2.98 -7.32
CA SER A 54 -6.12 -3.20 -8.17
C SER A 54 -5.85 -2.00 -9.09
N GLU A 55 -6.90 -1.42 -9.65
CA GLU A 55 -6.83 -0.25 -10.51
C GLU A 55 -6.41 0.99 -9.72
N SER A 56 -7.06 1.26 -8.59
CA SER A 56 -6.69 2.36 -7.71
C SER A 56 -5.24 2.24 -7.21
N ASN A 57 -4.77 1.05 -6.86
CA ASN A 57 -3.38 0.84 -6.48
C ASN A 57 -2.40 1.10 -7.64
N ARG A 58 -2.77 0.76 -8.87
CA ARG A 58 -1.96 1.05 -10.05
C ARG A 58 -1.84 2.55 -10.26
N GLU A 59 -2.95 3.26 -10.23
CA GLU A 59 -2.98 4.73 -10.38
C GLU A 59 -2.18 5.43 -9.28
N ILE A 60 -2.34 5.01 -8.02
CA ILE A 60 -1.57 5.57 -6.90
C ILE A 60 -0.07 5.36 -7.13
N ARG A 61 0.36 4.18 -7.58
CA ARG A 61 1.77 3.91 -7.85
C ARG A 61 2.32 4.78 -8.98
N GLU A 62 1.57 4.92 -10.06
CA GLU A 62 1.94 5.77 -11.21
C GLU A 62 2.05 7.24 -10.76
N TRP A 63 1.06 7.74 -10.01
CA TRP A 63 1.06 9.08 -9.46
C TRP A 63 2.22 9.34 -8.50
N VAL A 64 2.49 8.41 -7.57
CA VAL A 64 3.61 8.52 -6.63
C VAL A 64 4.95 8.55 -7.37
N ALA A 65 5.13 7.70 -8.39
CA ALA A 65 6.35 7.69 -9.18
C ALA A 65 6.58 9.04 -9.89
N GLU A 66 5.53 9.59 -10.51
CA GLU A 66 5.58 10.89 -11.17
C GLU A 66 5.89 12.03 -10.19
N GLN A 67 5.27 12.05 -8.99
CA GLN A 67 5.57 13.07 -8.00
C GLN A 67 7.00 12.95 -7.46
N LEU A 68 7.51 11.72 -7.28
CA LEU A 68 8.87 11.48 -6.82
C LEU A 68 9.90 12.00 -7.84
N GLU A 69 9.67 11.73 -9.13
CA GLU A 69 10.52 12.22 -10.22
C GLU A 69 10.54 13.75 -10.26
N ARG A 70 9.37 14.39 -10.25
CA ARG A 70 9.25 15.86 -10.23
C ARG A 70 9.96 16.49 -9.02
N LEU A 71 9.83 15.88 -7.84
CA LEU A 71 10.52 16.34 -6.63
C LEU A 71 12.03 16.17 -6.73
N SER A 72 12.50 15.05 -7.28
CA SER A 72 13.92 14.78 -7.49
C SER A 72 14.55 15.77 -8.46
N ASP A 73 13.87 16.06 -9.58
CA ASP A 73 14.31 17.05 -10.55
C ASP A 73 14.40 18.46 -9.94
N ARG A 74 13.39 18.84 -9.16
CA ARG A 74 13.35 20.13 -8.48
C ARG A 74 14.49 20.25 -7.45
N LEU A 75 14.70 19.23 -6.63
CA LEU A 75 15.81 19.20 -5.68
C LEU A 75 17.17 19.31 -6.39
N THR A 76 17.34 18.63 -7.51
CA THR A 76 18.57 18.69 -8.31
C THR A 76 18.81 20.08 -8.88
N ALA A 77 17.75 20.73 -9.35
CA ALA A 77 17.82 22.11 -9.84
C ALA A 77 18.19 23.09 -8.71
N GLU A 78 17.53 22.98 -7.55
CA GLU A 78 17.79 23.84 -6.39
C GLU A 78 19.23 23.64 -5.84
N LEU A 79 19.73 22.40 -5.78
CA LEU A 79 21.10 22.12 -5.38
C LEU A 79 22.13 22.72 -6.35
N LYS A 80 21.85 22.70 -7.65
CA LYS A 80 22.71 23.30 -8.68
C LYS A 80 22.74 24.83 -8.56
N GLU A 81 21.59 25.44 -8.27
CA GLU A 81 21.50 26.87 -8.01
C GLU A 81 22.27 27.27 -6.75
N LEU A 82 22.08 26.52 -5.65
CA LEU A 82 22.80 26.74 -4.41
C LEU A 82 24.33 26.60 -4.60
N GLY A 83 24.76 25.59 -5.36
CA GLY A 83 26.18 25.40 -5.69
C GLY A 83 26.77 26.57 -6.48
N ARG A 84 26.02 27.15 -7.42
CA ARG A 84 26.43 28.36 -8.15
C ARG A 84 26.52 29.57 -7.22
N GLY A 85 25.52 29.77 -6.37
CA GLY A 85 25.54 30.86 -5.38
C GLY A 85 26.71 30.76 -4.42
N LEU A 86 27.04 29.54 -3.96
CA LEU A 86 28.20 29.31 -3.11
C LEU A 86 29.53 29.58 -3.83
N ALA A 87 29.63 29.22 -5.11
CA ALA A 87 30.82 29.49 -5.91
C ALA A 87 31.03 31.01 -6.10
N ASP A 88 29.97 31.76 -6.41
CA ASP A 88 30.03 33.22 -6.50
C ASP A 88 30.42 33.86 -5.17
N ALA A 89 29.80 33.42 -4.06
CA ALA A 89 30.14 33.91 -2.73
C ALA A 89 31.61 33.63 -2.37
N ARG A 90 32.12 32.43 -2.69
CA ARG A 90 33.54 32.08 -2.51
C ARG A 90 34.47 32.95 -3.34
N GLU A 91 34.13 33.20 -4.59
CA GLU A 91 34.93 34.05 -5.46
C GLU A 91 34.97 35.50 -4.93
N ARG A 92 33.82 36.03 -4.51
CA ARG A 92 33.73 37.36 -3.91
C ARG A 92 34.54 37.45 -2.62
N LEU A 93 34.49 36.44 -1.76
CA LEU A 93 35.32 36.37 -0.56
C LEU A 93 36.80 36.33 -0.91
N ALA A 94 37.23 35.48 -1.83
CA ALA A 94 38.62 35.40 -2.27
C ALA A 94 39.14 36.74 -2.83
N ARG A 95 38.30 37.47 -3.59
CA ARG A 95 38.65 38.82 -4.05
C ARG A 95 38.82 39.80 -2.89
N ILE A 96 37.90 39.80 -1.92
CA ILE A 96 37.96 40.67 -0.72
C ILE A 96 39.20 40.34 0.10
N GLU A 97 39.47 39.06 0.36
CA GLU A 97 40.67 38.58 1.06
C GLU A 97 41.96 39.00 0.36
N GLY A 98 41.98 38.93 -0.99
CA GLY A 98 43.08 39.42 -1.80
C GLY A 98 43.31 40.93 -1.68
N HIS A 99 42.24 41.74 -1.61
CA HIS A 99 42.34 43.19 -1.41
C HIS A 99 42.78 43.55 0.02
N LEU A 100 42.35 42.77 1.01
CA LEU A 100 42.71 42.99 2.41
C LEU A 100 44.08 42.39 2.77
N GLY A 101 44.69 41.59 1.88
CA GLY A 101 45.97 40.92 2.14
C GLY A 101 45.91 39.81 3.20
N ILE A 102 44.70 39.33 3.54
CA ILE A 102 44.47 38.39 4.66
C ILE A 102 44.72 36.93 4.23
N GLY A 103 44.64 36.61 2.94
CA GLY A 103 44.74 35.24 2.40
C GLY A 103 46.14 34.62 2.36
N GLY A 104 47.15 35.24 2.98
CA GLY A 104 48.56 34.86 2.88
C GLY A 104 49.11 34.02 4.03
N VAL A 105 48.35 33.11 4.65
CA VAL A 105 48.95 32.10 5.54
C VAL A 105 49.31 30.88 4.70
N ARG A 106 50.52 30.90 4.13
CA ARG A 106 51.20 29.69 3.64
C ARG A 106 51.34 28.72 4.81
N PRO A 107 51.04 27.42 4.67
CA PRO A 107 51.52 26.44 5.63
C PRO A 107 53.05 26.56 5.68
N LEU A 108 53.60 26.63 6.89
CA LEU A 108 55.04 26.71 7.14
C LEU A 108 55.74 25.50 6.50
N ASP A 109 56.25 25.69 5.29
CA ASP A 109 57.32 24.86 4.75
C ASP A 109 58.58 25.15 5.57
N GLY A 110 58.90 24.25 6.50
CA GLY A 110 60.23 24.13 7.11
C GLY A 110 60.38 24.66 8.53
N ALA A 111 60.25 23.76 9.51
CA ALA A 111 61.01 23.81 10.78
C ALA A 111 61.04 22.42 11.45
N GLY A 112 62.26 21.86 11.62
CA GLY A 112 62.58 20.67 12.44
C GLY A 112 62.61 19.39 11.63
N GLU A 113 63.68 19.04 10.91
CA GLU A 113 64.99 18.63 11.44
C GLU A 113 64.91 17.43 12.39
N GLN A 114 65.48 16.34 11.87
CA GLN A 114 65.89 15.07 12.48
C GLN A 114 65.95 15.04 14.02
N ASP A 115 65.32 14.01 14.61
CA ASP A 115 66.05 13.18 15.57
C ASP A 115 65.48 11.74 15.66
N SER A 116 66.32 10.81 15.20
CA SER A 116 66.78 9.59 15.86
C SER A 116 65.97 8.94 17.00
N ASN A 117 65.97 7.59 16.99
CA ASN A 117 65.67 6.61 18.07
C ASN A 117 64.20 6.29 18.39
N ALA A 118 63.77 5.04 18.62
CA ALA A 118 64.47 3.77 18.80
C ALA A 118 63.56 2.59 18.40
N ALA A 119 64.18 1.56 17.81
CA ALA A 119 63.68 0.19 17.72
C ALA A 119 64.45 -0.67 18.73
#